data_AF-A0A4P1RL42-F1
#
_entry.id   AF-A0A4P1RL42-F1
#
_cell.length_a   1.000
_cell.length_b   1.000
_cell.length_c   1.000
_cell.angle_alpha   90.00
_cell.angle_beta   90.00
_cell.angle_gamma   90.00
#
_symmetry.space_group_name_H-M   'P 1'
#
loop_
_entity.id
_entity.type
_entity.pdbx_description
1 polymer ?
#
loop_
_entity_poly.entity_id
_entity_poly.type
_entity_poly.pdbx_seq_one_letter_code
_entity_poly.pdbx_strand_id
1 'polypeptide(L)'
;MIGASRDFETGRNLLQYSEADIDAGAEPGPGEGEGAPIDNNLVAQASASAVVDAGGVKVFDVTLFGAVADGKNDSVVAFRAAWGEACKNSTNPAKVLIPKGIFLAGPTLFSGPCTSPKPITVEIQGTIKAITDLSEYVSPQWFTFEDIDGLVVQGNGVFDGQGPVNWKFNDCKQTQNCAPLPANLRFDKVINSNVKEITSLDSMYFHYHVHRCNNLTFTGITMTAPGNSPNTDGMHISMSDKVSLLSSMIGTGDDCVSIGHSSTNITIRDVTCGPGHGISVGSLGKRPEEESVDGVSVTNCTFIRTTNGARIKTWIGTKPGEAKNIVFEDLIMEDVQNPIIIDQSYGGKKQRAPSNSLWKISDVHFRKIKGTTVSNVAVSLQCSSMNPCDGVEIADVDLILHGPVGITALVSSCVNAKAIFGGKLNPPACAIL
;
A
#
# COMPACT_ATOMS: atom_id res chain seq x y z
N MET A 1 -48.06 20.87 -17.39
CA MET A 1 -47.13 20.07 -18.22
C MET A 1 -46.11 21.03 -18.82
N ILE A 2 -44.98 21.22 -18.13
CA ILE A 2 -43.86 22.02 -18.62
C ILE A 2 -42.61 21.30 -18.16
N GLY A 3 -41.80 20.85 -19.13
CA GLY A 3 -40.53 20.20 -18.90
C GLY A 3 -39.48 21.19 -18.41
N ALA A 4 -38.58 20.69 -17.56
CA ALA A 4 -37.33 21.36 -17.22
C ALA A 4 -36.20 20.46 -17.70
N SER A 5 -35.59 20.87 -18.81
CA SER A 5 -34.22 20.53 -19.17
C SER A 5 -33.30 20.83 -17.98
N ARG A 6 -32.52 19.85 -17.54
CA ARG A 6 -31.32 20.11 -16.74
C ARG A 6 -30.13 19.73 -17.60
N ASP A 7 -29.43 20.77 -18.04
CA ASP A 7 -28.15 20.71 -18.73
C ASP A 7 -27.14 19.93 -17.89
N PHE A 8 -26.64 18.83 -18.45
CA PHE A 8 -25.44 18.16 -17.99
C PHE A 8 -24.24 18.86 -18.65
N GLU A 9 -23.62 19.78 -17.93
CA GLU A 9 -22.33 20.35 -18.33
C GLU A 9 -21.25 19.25 -18.24
N THR A 10 -20.74 18.91 -19.41
CA THR A 10 -19.55 18.10 -19.64
C THR A 10 -18.29 18.79 -19.10
N GLY A 11 -17.54 18.08 -18.25
CA GLY A 11 -16.10 18.24 -18.08
C GLY A 11 -15.62 19.52 -17.39
N ARG A 12 -15.22 19.40 -16.12
CA ARG A 12 -14.04 20.09 -15.58
C ARG A 12 -13.68 19.59 -14.17
N ASN A 13 -12.49 18.99 -14.08
CA ASN A 13 -11.52 19.06 -12.98
C ASN A 13 -12.05 19.03 -11.54
N LEU A 14 -12.03 17.84 -10.96
CA LEU A 14 -11.84 17.66 -9.54
C LEU A 14 -10.75 16.60 -9.33
N LEU A 15 -9.87 16.85 -8.37
CA LEU A 15 -8.89 15.93 -7.76
C LEU A 15 -7.55 15.77 -8.50
N GLN A 16 -6.49 16.40 -7.99
CA GLN A 16 -5.11 15.88 -8.07
C GLN A 16 -4.08 16.66 -7.21
N TYR A 17 -4.51 17.23 -6.07
CA TYR A 17 -3.61 17.98 -5.18
C TYR A 17 -3.12 17.19 -3.95
N SER A 18 -3.32 15.87 -3.86
CA SER A 18 -3.14 15.16 -2.57
C SER A 18 -2.30 13.92 -2.50
N GLU A 19 -1.99 13.29 -3.62
CA GLU A 19 -1.20 12.05 -3.63
C GLU A 19 0.32 12.35 -3.60
N ALA A 20 0.69 13.61 -3.39
CA ALA A 20 2.00 14.15 -3.75
C ALA A 20 2.98 14.25 -2.58
N ASP A 21 2.51 14.52 -1.36
CA ASP A 21 3.35 14.80 -0.18
C ASP A 21 3.48 13.58 0.75
N ILE A 22 3.03 12.43 0.27
CA ILE A 22 2.66 11.27 1.08
C ILE A 22 3.60 10.08 0.89
N ASP A 23 4.24 9.97 -0.27
CA ASP A 23 5.27 8.96 -0.60
C ASP A 23 6.67 9.28 0.00
N ALA A 24 6.73 10.21 0.97
CA ALA A 24 7.95 10.75 1.54
C ALA A 24 7.82 10.94 3.05
N GLY A 25 7.69 9.85 3.81
CA GLY A 25 7.80 9.95 5.26
C GLY A 25 9.16 10.56 5.63
N ALA A 26 9.16 11.79 6.15
CA ALA A 26 10.31 12.35 6.82
C ALA A 26 10.70 11.41 7.97
N GLU A 27 11.96 10.97 8.00
CA GLU A 27 12.49 10.05 9.01
C GLU A 27 12.68 10.76 10.36
N PRO A 28 11.98 10.37 11.44
CA PRO A 28 12.38 10.74 12.78
C PRO A 28 13.43 9.75 13.29
N GLY A 29 14.43 10.26 14.02
CA GLY A 29 15.36 9.43 14.80
C GLY A 29 14.64 8.64 15.91
N PRO A 30 15.35 7.72 16.59
CA PRO A 30 14.75 6.85 17.59
C PRO A 30 14.25 7.68 18.78
N GLY A 31 12.94 7.85 18.86
CA GLY A 31 12.27 8.39 20.03
C GLY A 31 11.94 7.26 20.99
N GLU A 32 12.73 7.12 22.05
CA GLU A 32 12.38 6.27 23.20
C GLU A 32 11.21 6.93 23.94
N GLY A 33 9.98 6.52 23.62
CA GLY A 33 8.82 6.84 24.44
C GLY A 33 8.86 6.01 25.72
N GLU A 34 9.12 6.65 26.86
CA GLU A 34 9.00 6.05 28.19
C GLU A 34 7.53 5.71 28.47
N GLY A 35 7.15 4.46 28.20
CA GLY A 35 5.89 3.88 28.64
C GLY A 35 5.89 3.60 30.15
N ALA A 36 4.71 3.34 30.71
CA ALA A 36 4.56 2.98 32.12
C ALA A 36 5.54 1.85 32.53
N PRO A 37 6.16 1.92 33.73
CA PRO A 37 7.15 0.95 34.14
C PRO A 37 6.54 -0.45 34.19
N ILE A 38 7.22 -1.41 33.57
CA ILE A 38 6.80 -2.81 33.52
C ILE A 38 7.08 -3.43 34.89
N ASP A 39 6.10 -4.14 35.47
CA ASP A 39 6.33 -4.92 36.68
C ASP A 39 7.22 -6.13 36.36
N ASN A 40 8.50 -6.04 36.74
CA ASN A 40 9.48 -7.11 36.52
C ASN A 40 9.08 -8.45 37.13
N ASN A 41 8.27 -8.47 38.20
CA ASN A 41 7.77 -9.72 38.75
C ASN A 41 6.73 -10.35 37.84
N LEU A 42 5.84 -9.54 37.26
CA LEU A 42 4.85 -10.01 36.30
C LEU A 42 5.54 -10.57 35.05
N VAL A 43 6.55 -9.88 34.52
CA VAL A 43 7.35 -10.35 33.38
C VAL A 43 8.01 -11.69 33.70
N ALA A 44 8.70 -11.80 34.85
CA ALA A 44 9.36 -13.03 35.25
C ALA A 44 8.38 -14.21 35.42
N GLN A 45 7.22 -13.95 36.01
CA GLN A 45 6.15 -14.95 36.16
C GLN A 45 5.58 -15.37 34.79
N ALA A 46 5.37 -14.41 33.88
CA ALA A 46 4.90 -14.67 32.53
C ALA A 46 5.89 -15.52 31.73
N SER A 47 7.18 -15.18 31.76
CA SER A 47 8.25 -15.94 31.10
C SER A 47 8.38 -17.36 31.64
N ALA A 48 8.17 -17.56 32.94
CA ALA A 48 8.14 -18.88 33.55
C ALA A 48 6.87 -19.67 33.20
N SER A 49 5.77 -18.97 32.91
CA SER A 49 4.47 -19.55 32.54
C SER A 49 4.33 -19.80 31.04
N ALA A 50 5.28 -19.35 30.21
CA ALA A 50 5.32 -19.61 28.78
C ALA A 50 5.36 -21.12 28.51
N VAL A 51 4.45 -21.61 27.69
CA VAL A 51 4.29 -23.04 27.39
C VAL A 51 4.94 -23.40 26.07
N VAL A 52 5.46 -24.62 25.96
CA VAL A 52 5.89 -25.19 24.67
C VAL A 52 4.69 -25.91 24.07
N ASP A 53 4.30 -25.54 22.85
CA ASP A 53 3.20 -26.21 22.15
C ASP A 53 3.61 -27.59 21.59
N ALA A 54 2.65 -28.32 21.03
CA ALA A 54 2.89 -29.65 20.48
C ALA A 54 3.91 -29.68 19.33
N GLY A 55 4.22 -28.52 18.72
CA GLY A 55 5.22 -28.36 17.67
C GLY A 55 6.61 -27.97 18.20
N GLY A 56 6.79 -27.87 19.52
CA GLY A 56 8.05 -27.45 20.11
C GLY A 56 8.29 -25.94 20.10
N VAL A 57 7.26 -25.13 19.82
CA VAL A 57 7.33 -23.66 19.80
C VAL A 57 7.02 -23.12 21.19
N LYS A 58 7.84 -22.20 21.71
CA LYS A 58 7.60 -21.54 22.98
C LYS A 58 6.61 -20.38 22.80
N VAL A 59 5.50 -20.40 23.54
CA VAL A 59 4.38 -19.47 23.42
C VAL A 59 4.40 -18.42 24.53
N PHE A 60 4.42 -17.16 24.12
CA PHE A 60 4.37 -15.98 24.97
C PHE A 60 3.01 -15.30 24.76
N ASP A 61 2.02 -15.70 25.56
CA ASP A 61 0.67 -15.13 25.54
C ASP A 61 0.67 -13.75 26.22
N VAL A 62 0.26 -12.71 25.51
CA VAL A 62 0.26 -11.32 26.00
C VAL A 62 -0.57 -11.11 27.26
N THR A 63 -1.56 -11.96 27.53
CA THR A 63 -2.40 -11.88 28.74
C THR A 63 -1.63 -12.27 30.00
N LEU A 64 -0.60 -13.11 29.88
CA LEU A 64 0.31 -13.43 30.98
C LEU A 64 1.23 -12.25 31.32
N PHE A 65 1.43 -11.34 30.36
CA PHE A 65 2.19 -10.10 30.52
C PHE A 65 1.30 -8.91 30.93
N GLY A 66 0.03 -9.15 31.26
CA GLY A 66 -0.90 -8.13 31.77
C GLY A 66 -1.80 -7.47 30.72
N ALA A 67 -1.79 -7.95 29.46
CA ALA A 67 -2.75 -7.45 28.47
C ALA A 67 -4.18 -7.85 28.86
N VAL A 68 -5.12 -6.91 28.76
CA VAL A 68 -6.52 -7.14 29.09
C VAL A 68 -7.38 -6.96 27.84
N ALA A 69 -8.17 -7.99 27.52
CA ALA A 69 -9.06 -8.00 26.36
C ALA A 69 -10.38 -7.26 26.59
N ASP A 70 -10.33 -6.00 27.03
CA ASP A 70 -11.52 -5.18 27.32
C ASP A 70 -11.77 -4.04 26.31
N GLY A 71 -10.88 -3.88 25.33
CA GLY A 71 -10.92 -2.83 24.30
C GLY A 71 -10.78 -1.40 24.85
N LYS A 72 -10.28 -1.24 26.08
CA LYS A 72 -10.22 0.05 26.80
C LYS A 72 -8.86 0.32 27.42
N ASN A 73 -8.25 -0.68 28.05
CA ASN A 73 -6.95 -0.52 28.68
C ASN A 73 -5.84 -0.75 27.65
N ASP A 74 -4.88 0.17 27.62
CA ASP A 74 -3.75 0.09 26.70
C ASP A 74 -2.86 -1.12 27.02
N SER A 75 -2.75 -2.03 26.06
CA SER A 75 -1.98 -3.28 26.15
C SER A 75 -0.57 -3.14 25.58
N VAL A 76 -0.14 -1.95 25.15
CA VAL A 76 1.17 -1.73 24.50
C VAL A 76 2.35 -2.26 25.33
N VAL A 77 2.32 -2.04 26.65
CA VAL A 77 3.39 -2.48 27.55
C VAL A 77 3.46 -4.00 27.61
N ALA A 78 2.32 -4.68 27.75
CA ALA A 78 2.24 -6.13 27.77
C ALA A 78 2.67 -6.75 26.44
N PHE A 79 2.29 -6.13 25.31
CA PHE A 79 2.67 -6.57 23.97
C PHE A 79 4.19 -6.49 23.78
N ARG A 80 4.80 -5.35 24.14
CA ARG A 80 6.25 -5.15 24.04
C ARG A 80 7.02 -6.09 24.98
N ALA A 81 6.52 -6.34 26.19
CA ALA A 81 7.13 -7.28 27.13
C ALA A 81 7.12 -8.72 26.59
N ALA A 82 5.97 -9.19 26.09
CA ALA A 82 5.86 -10.51 25.48
C ALA A 82 6.79 -10.66 24.26
N TRP A 83 6.86 -9.62 23.40
CA TRP A 83 7.79 -9.59 22.27
C TRP A 83 9.25 -9.65 22.70
N GLY A 84 9.66 -8.86 23.69
CA GLY A 84 11.04 -8.84 24.19
C GLY A 84 11.49 -10.22 24.66
N GLU A 85 10.65 -10.91 25.42
CA GLU A 85 10.91 -12.26 25.89
C GLU A 85 10.92 -13.29 24.75
N ALA A 86 9.97 -13.21 23.81
CA ALA A 86 9.93 -14.09 22.65
C ALA A 86 11.16 -13.91 21.75
N CYS A 87 11.59 -12.67 21.52
CA CYS A 87 12.67 -12.32 20.61
C CYS A 87 14.06 -12.61 21.19
N LYS A 88 14.24 -12.50 22.52
CA LYS A 88 15.55 -12.61 23.16
C LYS A 88 15.76 -13.85 24.02
N ASN A 89 14.71 -14.37 24.65
CA ASN A 89 14.80 -15.29 25.78
C ASN A 89 14.13 -16.66 25.51
N SER A 90 14.27 -17.17 24.28
CA SER A 90 13.84 -18.53 23.92
C SER A 90 14.96 -19.35 23.29
N THR A 91 15.07 -20.61 23.72
CA THR A 91 15.93 -21.64 23.10
C THR A 91 15.21 -22.43 22.01
N ASN A 92 13.92 -22.17 21.82
CA ASN A 92 13.04 -22.77 20.83
C ASN A 92 12.54 -21.68 19.87
N PRO A 93 12.06 -22.01 18.66
CA PRO A 93 11.24 -21.08 17.90
C PRO A 93 10.16 -20.49 18.80
N ALA A 94 9.98 -19.18 18.74
CA ALA A 94 9.15 -18.43 19.66
C ALA A 94 7.91 -17.88 18.97
N LYS A 95 6.81 -17.82 19.71
CA LYS A 95 5.54 -17.25 19.26
C LYS A 95 5.00 -16.27 20.29
N VAL A 96 4.75 -15.03 19.88
CA VAL A 96 3.88 -14.11 20.62
C VAL A 96 2.44 -14.41 20.24
N LEU A 97 1.58 -14.68 21.22
CA LEU A 97 0.17 -14.94 21.01
C LEU A 97 -0.66 -13.76 21.53
N ILE A 98 -1.44 -13.15 20.64
CA ILE A 98 -2.53 -12.22 20.97
C ILE A 98 -3.83 -13.02 20.82
N PRO A 99 -4.40 -13.53 21.93
CA PRO A 99 -5.53 -14.45 21.85
C PRO A 99 -6.82 -13.76 21.42
N LYS A 100 -7.90 -14.52 21.30
CA LYS A 100 -9.23 -13.97 21.00
C LYS A 100 -9.65 -12.96 22.06
N GLY A 101 -10.23 -11.85 21.61
CA GLY A 101 -10.63 -10.74 22.46
C GLY A 101 -10.48 -9.41 21.72
N ILE A 102 -10.85 -8.30 22.37
CA ILE A 102 -10.63 -6.95 21.85
C ILE A 102 -9.60 -6.28 22.75
N PHE A 103 -8.45 -5.93 22.20
CA PHE A 103 -7.39 -5.21 22.91
C PHE A 103 -7.33 -3.78 22.39
N LEU A 104 -7.03 -2.82 23.27
CA LEU A 104 -6.60 -1.49 22.85
C LEU A 104 -5.07 -1.46 22.92
N ALA A 105 -4.39 -0.90 21.93
CA ALA A 105 -2.95 -0.73 21.98
C ALA A 105 -2.53 0.61 21.36
N GLY A 106 -1.68 1.36 22.06
CA GLY A 106 -0.96 2.49 21.50
C GLY A 106 0.10 2.07 20.48
N PRO A 107 0.92 3.03 20.00
CA PRO A 107 2.02 2.75 19.08
C PRO A 107 2.94 1.65 19.61
N THR A 108 3.12 0.59 18.83
CA THR A 108 3.85 -0.62 19.23
C THR A 108 5.00 -0.87 18.28
N LEU A 109 6.20 -1.12 18.84
CA LEU A 109 7.40 -1.49 18.10
C LEU A 109 7.84 -2.88 18.53
N PHE A 110 7.84 -3.81 17.59
CA PHE A 110 8.44 -5.13 17.71
C PHE A 110 9.76 -5.10 16.94
N SER A 111 10.86 -4.83 17.66
CA SER A 111 12.19 -4.73 17.05
C SER A 111 13.03 -5.99 17.26
N GLY A 112 13.87 -6.30 16.28
CA GLY A 112 14.98 -7.24 16.40
C GLY A 112 16.31 -6.52 16.75
N PRO A 113 17.46 -7.14 16.42
CA PRO A 113 17.59 -8.50 15.89
C PRO A 113 17.21 -9.54 16.94
N CYS A 114 16.43 -10.57 16.60
CA CYS A 114 16.08 -11.63 17.54
C CYS A 114 17.21 -12.66 17.69
N THR A 115 17.43 -13.12 18.93
CA THR A 115 18.40 -14.17 19.26
C THR A 115 17.73 -15.53 19.41
N SER A 116 16.42 -15.56 19.64
CA SER A 116 15.64 -16.79 19.61
C SER A 116 15.72 -17.48 18.23
N PRO A 117 15.67 -18.82 18.16
CA PRO A 117 15.69 -19.54 16.89
C PRO A 117 14.58 -19.07 15.94
N LYS A 118 14.94 -18.92 14.66
CA LYS A 118 14.00 -18.55 13.60
C LYS A 118 13.09 -19.74 13.23
N PRO A 119 11.85 -19.49 12.77
CA PRO A 119 11.21 -18.18 12.68
C PRO A 119 10.69 -17.70 14.05
N ILE A 120 10.55 -16.38 14.20
CA ILE A 120 9.72 -15.80 15.26
C ILE A 120 8.32 -15.55 14.72
N THR A 121 7.31 -16.00 15.46
CA THR A 121 5.90 -15.90 15.05
C THR A 121 5.17 -14.87 15.90
N VAL A 122 4.30 -14.07 15.28
CA VAL A 122 3.26 -13.30 15.95
C VAL A 122 1.92 -13.84 15.47
N GLU A 123 1.20 -14.50 16.36
CA GLU A 123 -0.12 -15.07 16.10
C GLU A 123 -1.18 -14.17 16.72
N ILE A 124 -1.98 -13.52 15.87
CA ILE A 124 -3.06 -12.63 16.27
C ILE A 124 -4.39 -13.31 15.99
N GLN A 125 -5.12 -13.68 17.04
CA GLN A 125 -6.46 -14.28 16.95
C GLN A 125 -7.58 -13.29 17.31
N GLY A 126 -7.24 -12.18 17.96
CA GLY A 126 -8.17 -11.14 18.41
C GLY A 126 -8.25 -9.93 17.48
N THR A 127 -8.94 -8.91 17.97
CA THR A 127 -8.96 -7.57 17.38
C THR A 127 -8.11 -6.65 18.24
N ILE A 128 -7.17 -5.96 17.62
CA ILE A 128 -6.38 -4.90 18.24
C ILE A 128 -6.94 -3.59 17.70
N LYS A 129 -7.28 -2.66 18.59
CA LYS A 129 -7.77 -1.32 18.26
C LYS A 129 -6.68 -0.29 18.53
N ALA A 130 -6.49 0.64 17.60
CA ALA A 130 -5.57 1.75 17.77
C ALA A 130 -6.07 2.74 18.82
N ILE A 131 -5.18 3.35 19.60
CA ILE A 131 -5.54 4.57 20.33
C ILE A 131 -5.84 5.68 19.31
N THR A 132 -6.92 6.43 19.52
CA THR A 132 -7.31 7.49 18.56
C THR A 132 -6.69 8.85 18.88
N ASP A 133 -6.12 9.03 20.07
CA ASP A 133 -5.42 10.26 20.42
C ASP A 133 -4.09 10.36 19.66
N LEU A 134 -4.04 11.29 18.70
CA LEU A 134 -2.86 11.48 17.85
C LEU A 134 -1.64 11.98 18.63
N SER A 135 -1.79 12.57 19.83
CA SER A 135 -0.62 12.99 20.62
C SER A 135 0.20 11.82 21.19
N GLU A 136 -0.37 10.61 21.22
CA GLU A 136 0.36 9.39 21.62
C GLU A 136 1.33 8.91 20.52
N TYR A 137 1.18 9.42 19.29
CA TYR A 137 1.99 9.02 18.14
C TYR A 137 3.19 9.96 17.98
N VAL A 138 4.34 9.52 18.48
CA VAL A 138 5.63 10.21 18.26
C VAL A 138 6.14 10.09 16.81
N SER A 139 5.59 9.14 16.06
CA SER A 139 5.90 8.87 14.67
C SER A 139 4.63 8.41 13.93
N PRO A 140 4.54 8.58 12.60
CA PRO A 140 3.32 8.28 11.84
C PRO A 140 3.14 6.77 11.57
N GLN A 141 3.30 5.93 12.60
CA GLN A 141 3.04 4.49 12.53
C GLN A 141 2.40 4.01 13.82
N TRP A 142 1.50 3.04 13.69
CA TRP A 142 0.87 2.40 14.82
C TRP A 142 1.59 1.10 15.22
N PHE A 143 1.68 0.11 14.35
CA PHE A 143 2.27 -1.18 14.69
C PHE A 143 3.44 -1.51 13.77
N THR A 144 4.65 -1.48 14.32
CA THR A 144 5.90 -1.58 13.54
C THR A 144 6.65 -2.87 13.86
N PHE A 145 7.07 -3.58 12.81
CA PHE A 145 8.05 -4.66 12.84
C PHE A 145 9.36 -4.13 12.24
N GLU A 146 10.45 -4.16 13.02
CA GLU A 146 11.72 -3.53 12.61
C GLU A 146 12.94 -4.42 12.85
N ASP A 147 13.86 -4.48 11.87
CA ASP A 147 15.15 -5.18 11.99
C ASP A 147 15.02 -6.69 12.34
N ILE A 148 14.08 -7.39 11.69
CA ILE A 148 13.78 -8.80 11.94
C ILE A 148 14.13 -9.67 10.72
N ASP A 149 14.84 -10.78 10.96
CA ASP A 149 15.06 -11.84 9.97
C ASP A 149 14.28 -13.10 10.38
N GLY A 150 13.36 -13.55 9.53
CA GLY A 150 12.53 -14.73 9.78
C GLY A 150 11.28 -14.47 10.62
N LEU A 151 10.51 -13.43 10.29
CA LEU A 151 9.21 -13.13 10.91
C LEU A 151 8.08 -13.92 10.23
N VAL A 152 7.15 -14.44 11.03
CA VAL A 152 5.85 -14.94 10.58
C VAL A 152 4.74 -14.19 11.32
N VAL A 153 3.84 -13.53 10.60
CA VAL A 153 2.63 -12.90 11.18
C VAL A 153 1.40 -13.62 10.65
N GLN A 154 0.54 -14.12 11.53
CA GLN A 154 -0.62 -14.94 11.16
C GLN A 154 -1.76 -14.89 12.19
N GLY A 155 -2.88 -15.56 11.93
CA GLY A 155 -3.87 -15.91 12.96
C GLY A 155 -5.30 -15.44 12.72
N ASN A 156 -5.62 -14.83 11.57
CA ASN A 156 -6.96 -14.31 11.23
C ASN A 156 -7.43 -13.13 12.09
N GLY A 157 -6.52 -12.50 12.83
CA GLY A 157 -6.81 -11.32 13.63
C GLY A 157 -7.01 -10.03 12.83
N VAL A 158 -7.44 -8.99 13.54
CA VAL A 158 -7.79 -7.68 12.96
C VAL A 158 -6.98 -6.57 13.62
N PHE A 159 -6.33 -5.73 12.81
CA PHE A 159 -5.79 -4.43 13.20
C PHE A 159 -6.81 -3.34 12.82
N ASP A 160 -7.60 -2.88 13.78
CA ASP A 160 -8.57 -1.79 13.62
C ASP A 160 -7.91 -0.44 13.93
N GLY A 161 -7.61 0.32 12.89
CA GLY A 161 -6.95 1.62 12.99
C GLY A 161 -7.84 2.74 13.52
N GLN A 162 -9.16 2.52 13.65
CA GLN A 162 -10.13 3.54 14.06
C GLN A 162 -10.01 4.86 13.26
N GLY A 163 -9.64 4.76 11.98
CA GLY A 163 -9.41 5.86 11.03
C GLY A 163 -10.48 6.96 10.99
N PRO A 164 -11.80 6.65 11.00
CA PRO A 164 -12.86 7.66 10.93
C PRO A 164 -12.75 8.79 11.96
N VAL A 165 -12.15 8.54 13.12
CA VAL A 165 -11.96 9.56 14.17
C VAL A 165 -10.95 10.62 13.71
N ASN A 166 -9.94 10.22 12.94
CA ASN A 166 -8.75 11.02 12.63
C ASN A 166 -8.67 11.51 11.17
N TRP A 167 -9.42 10.94 10.24
CA TRP A 167 -9.39 11.35 8.81
C TRP A 167 -9.67 12.85 8.58
N LYS A 168 -10.44 13.49 9.45
CA LYS A 168 -10.69 14.95 9.39
C LYS A 168 -9.43 15.81 9.61
N PHE A 169 -8.38 15.23 10.19
CA PHE A 169 -7.09 15.90 10.42
C PHE A 169 -6.12 15.69 9.25
N ASN A 170 -6.47 14.90 8.23
CA ASN A 170 -5.67 14.79 7.03
C ASN A 170 -5.88 16.02 6.13
N ASP A 171 -4.87 16.90 6.10
CA ASP A 171 -4.83 18.11 5.28
C ASP A 171 -3.88 18.01 4.08
N CYS A 172 -3.41 16.80 3.72
CA CYS A 172 -2.53 16.57 2.57
C CYS A 172 -3.15 16.95 1.22
N LYS A 173 -4.47 17.14 1.17
CA LYS A 173 -5.18 17.73 0.02
C LYS A 173 -5.01 19.24 -0.12
N GLN A 174 -4.61 19.93 0.94
CA GLN A 174 -4.70 21.38 1.10
C GLN A 174 -3.33 22.02 1.31
N THR A 175 -2.40 21.30 1.95
CA THR A 175 -1.09 21.82 2.33
C THR A 175 0.04 20.97 1.76
N GLN A 176 1.08 21.61 1.22
CA GLN A 176 2.26 20.93 0.67
C GLN A 176 3.15 20.24 1.73
N ASN A 177 2.97 20.60 3.01
CA ASN A 177 3.74 20.05 4.14
C ASN A 177 2.78 19.49 5.18
N CYS A 178 1.84 18.64 4.75
CA CYS A 178 0.95 17.96 5.68
C CYS A 178 1.71 16.97 6.57
N ALA A 179 1.20 16.75 7.77
CA ALA A 179 1.69 15.67 8.63
C ALA A 179 0.94 14.37 8.26
N PRO A 180 1.66 13.27 7.93
CA PRO A 180 0.99 12.00 7.68
C PRO A 180 0.32 11.50 8.96
N LEU A 181 -0.88 10.94 8.80
CA LEU A 181 -1.53 10.20 9.89
C LEU A 181 -0.84 8.84 10.11
N PRO A 182 -1.03 8.18 11.26
CA PRO A 182 -0.41 6.90 11.54
C PRO A 182 -0.84 5.78 10.59
N ALA A 183 0.12 5.13 9.93
CA ALA A 183 -0.12 3.88 9.20
C ALA A 183 -0.42 2.72 10.17
N ASN A 184 -1.30 1.78 9.79
CA ASN A 184 -1.63 0.66 10.68
C ASN A 184 -0.42 -0.25 10.92
N LEU A 185 0.18 -0.76 9.85
CA LEU A 185 1.28 -1.72 9.92
C LEU A 185 2.49 -1.20 9.16
N ARG A 186 3.65 -1.14 9.81
CA ARG A 186 4.94 -0.87 9.16
C ARG A 186 5.87 -2.08 9.28
N PHE A 187 6.49 -2.43 8.18
CA PHE A 187 7.59 -3.38 8.10
C PHE A 187 8.82 -2.59 7.65
N ASP A 188 9.85 -2.54 8.49
CA ASP A 188 11.09 -1.81 8.19
C ASP A 188 12.30 -2.72 8.39
N LYS A 189 13.15 -2.87 7.37
CA LYS A 189 14.32 -3.78 7.43
C LYS A 189 13.97 -5.21 7.86
N VAL A 190 12.79 -5.67 7.48
CA VAL A 190 12.36 -7.05 7.71
C VAL A 190 12.82 -7.90 6.52
N ILE A 191 13.38 -9.08 6.81
CA ILE A 191 13.89 -9.99 5.78
C ILE A 191 13.42 -11.44 5.97
N ASN A 192 13.32 -12.19 4.87
CA ASN A 192 12.96 -13.63 4.86
C ASN A 192 11.67 -13.95 5.63
N SER A 193 10.60 -13.20 5.35
CA SER A 193 9.44 -13.14 6.24
C SER A 193 8.11 -13.37 5.52
N ASN A 194 7.10 -13.80 6.28
CA ASN A 194 5.78 -14.14 5.77
C ASN A 194 4.68 -13.49 6.62
N VAL A 195 3.68 -12.91 5.96
CA VAL A 195 2.48 -12.35 6.61
C VAL A 195 1.26 -12.98 5.95
N LYS A 196 0.39 -13.60 6.75
CA LYS A 196 -0.69 -14.43 6.22
C LYS A 196 -2.00 -14.19 6.95
N GLU A 197 -3.07 -14.07 6.18
CA GLU A 197 -4.45 -14.13 6.72
C GLU A 197 -4.66 -13.15 7.87
N ILE A 198 -4.35 -11.86 7.65
CA ILE A 198 -4.59 -10.77 8.60
C ILE A 198 -5.51 -9.75 7.94
N THR A 199 -6.36 -9.14 8.75
CA THR A 199 -7.18 -8.00 8.34
C THR A 199 -6.61 -6.69 8.89
N SER A 200 -6.45 -5.69 8.03
CA SER A 200 -6.22 -4.30 8.41
C SER A 200 -7.48 -3.49 8.09
N LEU A 201 -8.16 -3.00 9.13
CA LEU A 201 -9.44 -2.31 9.04
C LEU A 201 -9.25 -0.82 9.35
N ASP A 202 -9.90 0.03 8.57
CA ASP A 202 -10.06 1.47 8.78
C ASP A 202 -8.76 2.15 9.25
N SER A 203 -7.70 2.05 8.45
CA SER A 203 -6.45 2.72 8.81
C SER A 203 -6.62 4.24 8.80
N MET A 204 -5.90 4.94 9.68
CA MET A 204 -5.87 6.42 9.67
C MET A 204 -5.17 6.96 8.42
N TYR A 205 -4.27 6.16 7.86
CA TYR A 205 -3.45 6.44 6.67
C TYR A 205 -3.23 5.13 5.91
N PHE A 206 -2.00 4.80 5.53
CA PHE A 206 -1.67 3.53 4.88
C PHE A 206 -2.02 2.32 5.75
N HIS A 207 -2.63 1.29 5.16
CA HIS A 207 -2.85 0.03 5.84
C HIS A 207 -1.53 -0.73 6.08
N TYR A 208 -0.66 -0.79 5.06
CA TYR A 208 0.66 -1.40 5.11
C TYR A 208 1.72 -0.47 4.52
N HIS A 209 2.79 -0.23 5.28
CA HIS A 209 4.01 0.43 4.82
C HIS A 209 5.17 -0.56 4.86
N VAL A 210 5.59 -1.04 3.68
CA VAL A 210 6.70 -1.99 3.50
C VAL A 210 7.92 -1.22 3.02
N HIS A 211 8.92 -1.10 3.88
CA HIS A 211 10.06 -0.23 3.67
C HIS A 211 11.37 -0.97 3.95
N ARG A 212 12.38 -0.84 3.09
CA ARG A 212 13.72 -1.46 3.28
C ARG A 212 13.68 -2.97 3.50
N CYS A 213 12.66 -3.65 2.98
CA CYS A 213 12.45 -5.08 3.21
C CYS A 213 13.09 -5.94 2.12
N ASN A 214 13.43 -7.19 2.44
CA ASN A 214 13.93 -8.16 1.47
C ASN A 214 13.27 -9.53 1.60
N ASN A 215 12.77 -10.11 0.51
CA ASN A 215 12.21 -11.46 0.51
C ASN A 215 11.03 -11.61 1.48
N LEU A 216 9.96 -10.84 1.22
CA LEU A 216 8.72 -10.84 2.00
C LEU A 216 7.55 -11.34 1.16
N THR A 217 6.71 -12.20 1.75
CA THR A 217 5.46 -12.66 1.13
C THR A 217 4.27 -12.34 2.02
N PHE A 218 3.30 -11.62 1.45
CA PHE A 218 1.98 -11.34 2.01
C PHE A 218 0.95 -12.20 1.29
N THR A 219 0.10 -12.94 2.02
CA THR A 219 -0.89 -13.85 1.41
C THR A 219 -2.21 -13.81 2.14
N GLY A 220 -3.34 -13.75 1.42
CA GLY A 220 -4.66 -13.78 2.05
C GLY A 220 -4.95 -12.54 2.90
N ILE A 221 -4.34 -11.39 2.57
CA ILE A 221 -4.51 -10.16 3.34
C ILE A 221 -5.82 -9.48 2.96
N THR A 222 -6.54 -8.98 3.96
CA THR A 222 -7.72 -8.13 3.74
C THR A 222 -7.42 -6.72 4.24
N MET A 223 -7.59 -5.73 3.38
CA MET A 223 -7.47 -4.31 3.73
C MET A 223 -8.78 -3.61 3.39
N THR A 224 -9.39 -2.92 4.35
CA THR A 224 -10.71 -2.32 4.14
C THR A 224 -10.82 -0.96 4.80
N ALA A 225 -11.16 0.04 4.01
CA ALA A 225 -11.62 1.37 4.41
C ALA A 225 -12.64 1.89 3.37
N PRO A 226 -13.49 2.87 3.70
CA PRO A 226 -14.43 3.47 2.75
C PRO A 226 -13.73 4.09 1.52
N GLY A 227 -14.35 4.04 0.34
CA GLY A 227 -13.76 4.62 -0.88
C GLY A 227 -13.51 6.13 -0.87
N ASN A 228 -13.93 6.84 0.18
CA ASN A 228 -13.70 8.26 0.40
C ASN A 228 -12.76 8.55 1.59
N SER A 229 -12.14 7.54 2.22
CA SER A 229 -11.16 7.75 3.28
C SER A 229 -9.85 8.32 2.71
N PRO A 230 -9.34 9.44 3.25
CA PRO A 230 -8.23 10.16 2.63
C PRO A 230 -6.89 9.45 2.85
N ASN A 231 -6.18 9.14 1.76
CA ASN A 231 -4.82 8.57 1.78
C ASN A 231 -4.71 7.29 2.58
N THR A 232 -5.68 6.41 2.35
CA THR A 232 -5.75 5.10 2.98
C THR A 232 -5.18 4.03 2.07
N ASP A 233 -4.01 4.28 1.49
CA ASP A 233 -3.37 3.35 0.56
C ASP A 233 -3.32 1.94 1.19
N GLY A 234 -3.61 0.91 0.39
CA GLY A 234 -3.58 -0.47 0.86
C GLY A 234 -2.17 -0.86 1.26
N MET A 235 -1.28 -1.03 0.29
CA MET A 235 0.12 -1.32 0.55
C MET A 235 1.04 -0.35 -0.19
N HIS A 236 1.81 0.42 0.58
CA HIS A 236 2.92 1.21 0.06
C HIS A 236 4.23 0.44 0.19
N ILE A 237 4.92 0.17 -0.92
CA ILE A 237 6.20 -0.56 -0.97
C ILE A 237 7.29 0.40 -1.44
N SER A 238 8.35 0.58 -0.66
CA SER A 238 9.49 1.42 -1.05
C SER A 238 10.82 0.82 -0.60
N MET A 239 11.90 1.13 -1.33
CA MET A 239 13.27 0.70 -1.00
C MET A 239 13.40 -0.81 -0.73
N SER A 240 12.59 -1.64 -1.37
CA SER A 240 12.45 -3.07 -1.02
C SER A 240 12.71 -3.98 -2.21
N ASP A 241 13.21 -5.19 -1.93
CA ASP A 241 13.49 -6.20 -2.96
C ASP A 241 12.75 -7.52 -2.67
N LYS A 242 12.23 -8.17 -3.72
CA LYS A 242 11.53 -9.47 -3.62
C LYS A 242 10.34 -9.42 -2.65
N VAL A 243 9.44 -8.47 -2.88
CA VAL A 243 8.17 -8.38 -2.13
C VAL A 243 7.04 -8.95 -2.98
N SER A 244 6.30 -9.89 -2.41
CA SER A 244 5.14 -10.53 -3.06
C SER A 244 3.86 -10.27 -2.27
N LEU A 245 2.82 -9.77 -2.94
CA LEU A 245 1.46 -9.68 -2.42
C LEU A 245 0.55 -10.60 -3.23
N LEU A 246 0.00 -11.61 -2.56
CA LEU A 246 -0.70 -12.73 -3.18
C LEU A 246 -2.12 -12.88 -2.64
N SER A 247 -3.07 -13.18 -3.52
CA SER A 247 -4.39 -13.71 -3.16
C SER A 247 -5.09 -12.87 -2.08
N SER A 248 -5.19 -11.56 -2.30
CA SER A 248 -5.58 -10.57 -1.29
C SER A 248 -6.74 -9.70 -1.77
N MET A 249 -7.47 -9.10 -0.82
CA MET A 249 -8.58 -8.18 -1.11
C MET A 249 -8.30 -6.81 -0.48
N ILE A 250 -8.43 -5.77 -1.29
CA ILE A 250 -8.12 -4.40 -0.88
C ILE A 250 -9.22 -3.47 -1.38
N GLY A 251 -9.88 -2.79 -0.47
CA GLY A 251 -10.79 -1.69 -0.78
C GLY A 251 -10.49 -0.51 0.12
N THR A 252 -10.10 0.62 -0.45
CA THR A 252 -9.67 1.80 0.31
C THR A 252 -10.05 3.09 -0.44
N GLY A 253 -9.68 4.25 0.10
CA GLY A 253 -9.91 5.54 -0.54
C GLY A 253 -8.74 6.09 -1.35
N ASP A 254 -7.66 5.31 -1.53
CA ASP A 254 -6.47 5.72 -2.31
C ASP A 254 -5.86 4.50 -3.04
N ASP A 255 -4.57 4.52 -3.38
CA ASP A 255 -3.89 3.44 -4.10
C ASP A 255 -4.12 2.08 -3.42
N CYS A 256 -4.48 1.10 -4.23
CA CYS A 256 -4.63 -0.28 -3.81
C CYS A 256 -3.25 -0.84 -3.41
N VAL A 257 -2.28 -0.63 -4.30
CA VAL A 257 -0.84 -0.82 -4.03
C VAL A 257 -0.08 0.30 -4.72
N SER A 258 0.84 0.94 -4.01
CA SER A 258 1.75 1.95 -4.56
C SER A 258 3.20 1.47 -4.42
N ILE A 259 3.94 1.43 -5.53
CA ILE A 259 5.35 1.03 -5.59
C ILE A 259 6.23 2.27 -5.71
N GLY A 260 6.87 2.67 -4.62
CA GLY A 260 7.82 3.77 -4.54
C GLY A 260 9.23 3.40 -5.04
N HIS A 261 10.09 4.41 -5.05
CA HIS A 261 11.45 4.36 -5.57
C HIS A 261 12.34 3.27 -4.92
N SER A 262 13.46 2.98 -5.58
CA SER A 262 14.48 2.02 -5.11
C SER A 262 13.92 0.62 -4.83
N SER A 263 12.85 0.22 -5.52
CA SER A 263 12.19 -1.07 -5.32
C SER A 263 12.44 -2.00 -6.49
N THR A 264 12.74 -3.28 -6.19
CA THR A 264 13.03 -4.29 -7.21
C THR A 264 12.29 -5.61 -6.98
N ASN A 265 12.00 -6.32 -8.07
CA ASN A 265 11.39 -7.66 -8.03
C ASN A 265 10.09 -7.70 -7.20
N ILE A 266 9.13 -6.83 -7.54
CA ILE A 266 7.84 -6.74 -6.87
C ILE A 266 6.81 -7.58 -7.61
N THR A 267 6.10 -8.45 -6.89
CA THR A 267 5.04 -9.30 -7.47
C THR A 267 3.71 -9.02 -6.78
N ILE A 268 2.69 -8.71 -7.57
CA ILE A 268 1.31 -8.53 -7.12
C ILE A 268 0.45 -9.48 -7.96
N ARG A 269 -0.17 -10.48 -7.32
CA ARG A 269 -0.87 -11.54 -8.05
C ARG A 269 -2.13 -12.00 -7.33
N ASP A 270 -3.18 -12.27 -8.10
CA ASP A 270 -4.48 -12.70 -7.58
C ASP A 270 -5.10 -11.69 -6.60
N VAL A 271 -4.93 -10.38 -6.85
CA VAL A 271 -5.44 -9.31 -5.98
C VAL A 271 -6.74 -8.74 -6.53
N THR A 272 -7.73 -8.58 -5.65
CA THR A 272 -8.95 -7.81 -5.94
C THR A 272 -8.84 -6.43 -5.31
N CYS A 273 -8.92 -5.40 -6.15
CA CYS A 273 -8.73 -3.99 -5.82
C CYS A 273 -10.03 -3.22 -6.05
N GLY A 274 -10.61 -2.59 -5.04
CA GLY A 274 -11.77 -1.75 -5.26
C GLY A 274 -12.69 -1.59 -4.05
N PRO A 275 -13.13 -0.36 -3.73
CA PRO A 275 -12.80 0.93 -4.38
C PRO A 275 -11.33 1.36 -4.13
N GLY A 276 -10.90 2.47 -4.74
CA GLY A 276 -9.56 3.05 -4.56
C GLY A 276 -8.97 3.62 -5.85
N HIS A 277 -7.65 3.84 -5.90
CA HIS A 277 -6.93 4.43 -7.04
C HIS A 277 -6.22 3.43 -7.96
N GLY A 278 -6.36 2.12 -7.72
CA GLY A 278 -5.74 1.08 -8.55
C GLY A 278 -4.33 0.71 -8.09
N ILE A 279 -3.53 0.11 -8.98
CA ILE A 279 -2.15 -0.28 -8.68
C ILE A 279 -1.21 0.66 -9.43
N SER A 280 -0.34 1.31 -8.67
CA SER A 280 0.46 2.43 -9.13
C SER A 280 1.94 2.19 -8.93
N VAL A 281 2.75 2.36 -9.98
CA VAL A 281 4.19 2.57 -9.85
C VAL A 281 4.43 4.09 -9.71
N GLY A 282 4.95 4.49 -8.56
CA GLY A 282 5.18 5.86 -8.16
C GLY A 282 4.22 6.38 -7.09
N SER A 283 4.27 7.67 -6.77
CA SER A 283 4.95 8.70 -7.58
C SER A 283 6.49 8.62 -7.51
N LEU A 284 7.16 8.83 -8.65
CA LEU A 284 8.63 8.76 -8.77
C LEU A 284 9.23 10.10 -9.22
N GLY A 285 10.45 10.39 -8.81
CA GLY A 285 11.25 11.53 -9.21
C GLY A 285 10.95 12.84 -8.50
N LYS A 286 10.26 12.78 -7.36
CA LYS A 286 10.00 13.98 -6.56
C LYS A 286 11.28 14.46 -5.87
N ARG A 287 12.02 13.53 -5.27
CA ARG A 287 13.18 13.81 -4.41
C ARG A 287 14.50 13.39 -5.07
N PRO A 288 15.61 14.09 -4.79
CA PRO A 288 16.90 13.87 -5.44
C PRO A 288 17.63 12.58 -5.02
N GLU A 289 17.18 11.89 -3.97
CA GLU A 289 17.70 10.61 -3.48
C GLU A 289 16.95 9.39 -4.03
N GLU A 290 15.85 9.60 -4.75
CA GLU A 290 15.08 8.50 -5.33
C GLU A 290 15.89 7.77 -6.41
N GLU A 291 15.93 6.44 -6.34
CA GLU A 291 16.56 5.58 -7.34
C GLU A 291 15.53 4.76 -8.12
N SER A 292 15.99 4.12 -9.19
CA SER A 292 15.14 3.39 -10.14
C SER A 292 14.24 2.32 -9.51
N VAL A 293 13.13 2.06 -10.20
CA VAL A 293 12.26 0.90 -9.96
C VAL A 293 12.48 -0.10 -11.09
N ASP A 294 12.73 -1.36 -10.74
CA ASP A 294 13.10 -2.40 -11.70
C ASP A 294 12.45 -3.75 -11.39
N GLY A 295 11.63 -4.25 -12.30
CA GLY A 295 11.00 -5.57 -12.15
C GLY A 295 9.75 -5.49 -11.29
N VAL A 296 8.64 -5.08 -11.89
CA VAL A 296 7.31 -5.08 -11.26
C VAL A 296 6.38 -5.95 -12.09
N SER A 297 5.71 -6.92 -11.45
CA SER A 297 4.75 -7.81 -12.11
C SER A 297 3.42 -7.75 -11.39
N VAL A 298 2.38 -7.30 -12.11
CA VAL A 298 0.98 -7.26 -11.67
C VAL A 298 0.20 -8.20 -12.55
N THR A 299 -0.24 -9.34 -11.99
CA THR A 299 -0.82 -10.44 -12.78
C THR A 299 -2.12 -10.96 -12.19
N ASN A 300 -3.08 -11.34 -13.02
CA ASN A 300 -4.34 -11.95 -12.60
C ASN A 300 -5.08 -11.14 -11.51
N CYS A 301 -5.22 -9.83 -11.71
CA CYS A 301 -5.85 -8.92 -10.74
C CYS A 301 -7.18 -8.38 -11.26
N THR A 302 -8.10 -8.10 -10.34
CA THR A 302 -9.42 -7.52 -10.66
C THR A 302 -9.55 -6.14 -10.02
N PHE A 303 -10.01 -5.16 -10.79
CA PHE A 303 -10.19 -3.77 -10.37
C PHE A 303 -11.68 -3.42 -10.42
N ILE A 304 -12.25 -3.03 -9.29
CA ILE A 304 -13.70 -2.79 -9.14
C ILE A 304 -13.93 -1.34 -8.72
N ARG A 305 -14.49 -0.54 -9.62
CA ARG A 305 -14.87 0.86 -9.38
C ARG A 305 -13.72 1.69 -8.81
N THR A 306 -12.50 1.43 -9.28
CA THR A 306 -11.32 2.23 -8.95
C THR A 306 -11.19 3.41 -9.91
N THR A 307 -10.53 4.48 -9.47
CA THR A 307 -10.26 5.64 -10.34
C THR A 307 -9.22 5.31 -11.42
N ASN A 308 -8.31 4.36 -11.16
CA ASN A 308 -7.35 3.88 -12.16
C ASN A 308 -7.22 2.36 -12.08
N GLY A 309 -6.75 1.75 -13.18
CA GLY A 309 -6.35 0.35 -13.22
C GLY A 309 -4.85 0.21 -13.00
N ALA A 310 -4.11 0.08 -14.10
CA ALA A 310 -2.65 0.05 -14.14
C ALA A 310 -2.08 1.45 -14.36
N ARG A 311 -1.34 1.97 -13.38
CA ARG A 311 -0.84 3.36 -13.37
C ARG A 311 0.68 3.44 -13.18
N ILE A 312 1.34 4.32 -13.93
CA ILE A 312 2.72 4.74 -13.68
C ILE A 312 2.74 6.27 -13.60
N LYS A 313 3.22 6.84 -12.49
CA LYS A 313 3.24 8.29 -12.24
C LYS A 313 4.66 8.78 -11.90
N THR A 314 5.17 9.75 -12.66
CA THR A 314 6.46 10.40 -12.39
C THR A 314 6.30 11.91 -12.33
N TRP A 315 6.93 12.53 -11.35
CA TRP A 315 7.05 13.98 -11.21
C TRP A 315 7.89 14.60 -12.33
N ILE A 316 7.71 15.91 -12.50
CA ILE A 316 8.67 16.76 -13.20
C ILE A 316 9.94 16.80 -12.32
N GLY A 317 10.88 15.90 -12.60
CA GLY A 317 11.99 15.61 -11.71
C GLY A 317 13.21 16.53 -11.85
N THR A 318 14.06 16.50 -10.83
CA THR A 318 15.34 17.24 -10.75
C THR A 318 16.55 16.35 -11.07
N LYS A 319 16.46 15.04 -10.85
CA LYS A 319 17.49 14.05 -11.21
C LYS A 319 16.94 12.93 -12.10
N PRO A 320 17.76 12.38 -13.02
CA PRO A 320 17.38 11.20 -13.79
C PRO A 320 17.24 9.95 -12.92
N GLY A 321 16.22 9.15 -13.22
CA GLY A 321 15.96 7.81 -12.70
C GLY A 321 15.20 7.01 -13.76
N GLU A 322 14.96 5.72 -13.52
CA GLU A 322 14.25 4.88 -14.48
C GLU A 322 13.22 3.97 -13.80
N ALA A 323 12.05 3.85 -14.39
CA ALA A 323 11.08 2.80 -14.08
C ALA A 323 11.07 1.82 -15.26
N LYS A 324 11.49 0.56 -15.03
CA LYS A 324 11.65 -0.42 -16.10
C LYS A 324 11.30 -1.85 -15.73
N ASN A 325 11.15 -2.68 -16.76
CA ASN A 325 10.81 -4.10 -16.65
C ASN A 325 9.48 -4.27 -15.87
N ILE A 326 8.43 -3.61 -16.35
CA ILE A 326 7.12 -3.55 -15.67
C ILE A 326 6.08 -4.29 -16.49
N VAL A 327 5.35 -5.22 -15.87
CA VAL A 327 4.31 -6.02 -16.51
C VAL A 327 3.00 -5.84 -15.77
N PHE A 328 1.96 -5.47 -16.51
CA PHE A 328 0.57 -5.52 -16.12
C PHE A 328 -0.14 -6.51 -17.06
N GLU A 329 -0.48 -7.70 -16.57
CA GLU A 329 -1.01 -8.78 -17.42
C GLU A 329 -2.21 -9.49 -16.78
N ASP A 330 -3.15 -9.95 -17.61
CA ASP A 330 -4.34 -10.70 -17.18
C ASP A 330 -5.17 -9.89 -16.16
N LEU A 331 -5.55 -8.67 -16.54
CA LEU A 331 -6.31 -7.75 -15.66
C LEU A 331 -7.79 -7.69 -16.05
N ILE A 332 -8.66 -7.73 -15.04
CA ILE A 332 -10.10 -7.55 -15.20
C ILE A 332 -10.47 -6.16 -14.66
N MET A 333 -11.12 -5.36 -15.48
CA MET A 333 -11.62 -4.02 -15.13
C MET A 333 -13.15 -4.07 -14.98
N GLU A 334 -13.67 -3.60 -13.86
CA GLU A 334 -15.11 -3.45 -13.60
C GLU A 334 -15.40 -1.99 -13.26
N ASP A 335 -15.99 -1.26 -14.21
CA ASP A 335 -16.33 0.15 -14.09
C ASP A 335 -15.15 1.05 -13.64
N VAL A 336 -13.94 0.73 -14.11
CA VAL A 336 -12.72 1.48 -13.79
C VAL A 336 -12.69 2.80 -14.56
N GLN A 337 -12.32 3.90 -13.91
CA GLN A 337 -12.32 5.21 -14.57
C GLN A 337 -11.16 5.37 -15.58
N ASN A 338 -9.91 5.13 -15.19
CA ASN A 338 -8.74 5.22 -16.07
C ASN A 338 -7.98 3.88 -16.12
N PRO A 339 -8.31 2.96 -17.04
CA PRO A 339 -7.78 1.59 -17.03
C PRO A 339 -6.26 1.49 -17.17
N ILE A 340 -5.67 2.22 -18.12
CA ILE A 340 -4.23 2.18 -18.42
C ILE A 340 -3.70 3.61 -18.50
N ILE A 341 -2.76 3.97 -17.63
CA ILE A 341 -2.22 5.34 -17.57
C ILE A 341 -0.71 5.38 -17.28
N ILE A 342 0.01 6.16 -18.09
CA ILE A 342 1.33 6.69 -17.77
C ILE A 342 1.20 8.21 -17.70
N ASP A 343 1.56 8.80 -16.56
CA ASP A 343 1.56 10.25 -16.34
C ASP A 343 2.94 10.73 -15.88
N GLN A 344 3.69 11.34 -16.79
CA GLN A 344 4.98 11.97 -16.46
C GLN A 344 4.87 13.46 -16.11
N SER A 345 3.66 14.02 -15.97
CA SER A 345 3.42 15.43 -15.62
C SER A 345 3.03 15.61 -14.15
N TYR A 346 3.30 14.60 -13.31
CA TYR A 346 2.70 14.52 -12.00
C TYR A 346 3.04 15.72 -11.11
N GLY A 347 2.02 16.26 -10.43
CA GLY A 347 2.11 17.43 -9.55
C GLY A 347 2.48 18.78 -10.19
N GLY A 348 2.56 18.86 -11.53
CA GLY A 348 2.71 20.12 -12.26
C GLY A 348 1.42 20.94 -12.33
N LYS A 349 1.50 22.28 -12.23
CA LYS A 349 0.32 23.16 -12.46
C LYS A 349 -0.07 23.13 -13.94
N LYS A 350 -1.38 22.97 -14.22
CA LYS A 350 -2.08 23.09 -15.52
C LYS A 350 -1.25 22.64 -16.73
N GLN A 351 -1.51 21.43 -17.23
CA GLN A 351 -1.02 20.85 -18.49
C GLN A 351 -1.22 21.78 -19.71
N ARG A 352 -0.34 22.76 -19.89
CA ARG A 352 -0.25 23.59 -21.11
C ARG A 352 1.03 23.29 -21.91
N ALA A 353 1.94 22.49 -21.36
CA ALA A 353 3.18 22.09 -21.99
C ALA A 353 3.39 20.57 -21.84
N PRO A 354 4.06 19.91 -22.80
CA PRO A 354 4.52 18.53 -22.66
C PRO A 354 5.34 18.34 -21.38
N SER A 355 5.24 17.17 -20.75
CA SER A 355 6.09 16.84 -19.61
C SER A 355 7.57 16.98 -19.99
N ASN A 356 8.37 17.48 -19.05
CA ASN A 356 9.82 17.53 -19.12
C ASN A 356 10.48 16.69 -18.01
N SER A 357 9.79 15.65 -17.52
CA SER A 357 10.35 14.74 -16.52
C SER A 357 11.68 14.16 -16.97
N LEU A 358 12.63 14.10 -16.04
CA LEU A 358 13.94 13.48 -16.24
C LEU A 358 13.91 11.97 -15.99
N TRP A 359 12.80 11.43 -15.51
CA TRP A 359 12.64 10.00 -15.33
C TRP A 359 12.33 9.33 -16.66
N LYS A 360 13.03 8.23 -16.93
CA LYS A 360 12.77 7.38 -18.08
C LYS A 360 11.79 6.28 -17.68
N ILE A 361 10.86 5.96 -18.58
CA ILE A 361 9.98 4.81 -18.46
C ILE A 361 10.29 3.91 -19.66
N SER A 362 10.68 2.67 -19.40
CA SER A 362 11.07 1.73 -20.45
C SER A 362 10.64 0.30 -20.17
N ASP A 363 10.51 -0.51 -21.22
CA ASP A 363 10.16 -1.94 -21.10
C ASP A 363 8.92 -2.18 -20.21
N VAL A 364 7.79 -1.63 -20.67
CA VAL A 364 6.51 -1.70 -19.95
C VAL A 364 5.50 -2.44 -20.81
N HIS A 365 4.86 -3.46 -20.24
CA HIS A 365 3.92 -4.31 -20.96
C HIS A 365 2.55 -4.27 -20.31
N PHE A 366 1.54 -3.82 -21.06
CA PHE A 366 0.13 -3.93 -20.69
C PHE A 366 -0.52 -4.98 -21.59
N ARG A 367 -0.84 -6.15 -21.03
CA ARG A 367 -1.27 -7.33 -21.79
C ARG A 367 -2.58 -7.92 -21.27
N LYS A 368 -3.45 -8.39 -22.15
CA LYS A 368 -4.66 -9.17 -21.78
C LYS A 368 -5.52 -8.44 -20.74
N ILE A 369 -5.81 -7.17 -20.99
CA ILE A 369 -6.61 -6.33 -20.09
C ILE A 369 -8.02 -6.26 -20.66
N LYS A 370 -9.01 -6.70 -19.89
CA LYS A 370 -10.40 -6.78 -20.37
C LYS A 370 -11.41 -6.26 -19.37
N GLY A 371 -12.63 -6.00 -19.84
CA GLY A 371 -13.76 -5.66 -18.98
C GLY A 371 -14.37 -4.33 -19.35
N THR A 372 -14.59 -3.46 -18.36
CA THR A 372 -15.45 -2.28 -18.50
C THR A 372 -14.79 -1.03 -17.91
N THR A 373 -15.10 0.11 -18.50
CA THR A 373 -14.61 1.43 -18.06
C THR A 373 -15.72 2.47 -18.13
N VAL A 374 -15.68 3.46 -17.23
CA VAL A 374 -16.67 4.55 -17.19
C VAL A 374 -16.20 5.82 -17.89
N SER A 375 -14.97 5.86 -18.39
CA SER A 375 -14.43 6.98 -19.16
C SER A 375 -14.03 6.56 -20.58
N ASN A 376 -14.05 7.50 -21.51
CA ASN A 376 -13.77 7.21 -22.91
C ASN A 376 -12.27 7.12 -23.22
N VAL A 377 -11.40 7.70 -22.40
CA VAL A 377 -9.94 7.59 -22.56
C VAL A 377 -9.47 6.35 -21.80
N ALA A 378 -9.46 5.22 -22.49
CA ALA A 378 -9.12 3.94 -21.88
C ALA A 378 -7.61 3.70 -21.77
N VAL A 379 -6.82 4.29 -22.67
CA VAL A 379 -5.35 4.27 -22.67
C VAL A 379 -4.85 5.71 -22.74
N SER A 380 -4.04 6.12 -21.76
CA SER A 380 -3.40 7.45 -21.74
C SER A 380 -1.90 7.32 -21.46
N LEU A 381 -1.07 7.54 -22.47
CA LEU A 381 0.39 7.50 -22.37
C LEU A 381 0.96 8.92 -22.51
N GLN A 382 1.09 9.64 -21.40
CA GLN A 382 1.54 11.03 -21.35
C GLN A 382 3.02 11.09 -20.93
N CYS A 383 3.91 10.88 -21.89
CA CYS A 383 5.35 10.77 -21.64
C CYS A 383 6.10 12.10 -21.83
N SER A 384 7.28 12.16 -21.23
CA SER A 384 8.19 13.31 -21.25
C SER A 384 8.75 13.55 -22.66
N SER A 385 8.84 14.80 -23.08
CA SER A 385 9.55 15.17 -24.31
C SER A 385 11.08 15.10 -24.13
N MET A 386 11.57 15.16 -22.89
CA MET A 386 12.99 15.03 -22.58
C MET A 386 13.42 13.55 -22.51
N ASN A 387 12.53 12.68 -22.04
CA ASN A 387 12.72 11.23 -21.99
C ASN A 387 11.45 10.52 -22.46
N PRO A 388 11.21 10.42 -23.77
CA PRO A 388 10.09 9.67 -24.32
C PRO A 388 10.04 8.24 -23.78
N CYS A 389 8.83 7.72 -23.52
CA CYS A 389 8.70 6.33 -23.12
C CYS A 389 9.15 5.40 -24.26
N ASP A 390 9.88 4.34 -23.93
CA ASP A 390 10.52 3.45 -24.90
C ASP A 390 10.20 1.99 -24.62
N GLY A 391 9.74 1.24 -25.63
CA GLY A 391 9.32 -0.16 -25.42
C GLY A 391 8.08 -0.30 -24.56
N VAL A 392 7.08 0.57 -24.76
CA VAL A 392 5.76 0.42 -24.10
C VAL A 392 4.86 -0.42 -25.00
N GLU A 393 4.49 -1.62 -24.58
CA GLU A 393 3.60 -2.50 -25.31
C GLU A 393 2.16 -2.41 -24.78
N ILE A 394 1.20 -2.28 -25.69
CA ILE A 394 -0.23 -2.42 -25.44
C ILE A 394 -0.73 -3.58 -26.31
N ALA A 395 -1.07 -4.71 -25.69
CA ALA A 395 -1.49 -5.90 -26.43
C ALA A 395 -2.71 -6.59 -25.81
N ASP A 396 -3.64 -7.05 -26.65
CA ASP A 396 -4.84 -7.78 -26.22
C ASP A 396 -5.67 -7.02 -25.16
N VAL A 397 -5.93 -5.75 -25.43
CA VAL A 397 -6.77 -4.89 -24.58
C VAL A 397 -8.19 -4.82 -25.16
N ASP A 398 -9.20 -5.23 -24.37
CA ASP A 398 -10.60 -5.30 -24.79
C ASP A 398 -11.55 -4.78 -23.71
N LEU A 399 -11.84 -3.48 -23.79
CA LEU A 399 -12.63 -2.74 -22.82
C LEU A 399 -13.96 -2.29 -23.43
N ILE A 400 -15.00 -2.25 -22.60
CA ILE A 400 -16.34 -1.81 -22.97
C ILE A 400 -16.66 -0.53 -22.20
N LEU A 401 -17.13 0.50 -22.91
CA LEU A 401 -17.54 1.76 -22.28
C LEU A 401 -18.92 1.61 -21.62
N HIS A 402 -18.97 1.76 -20.31
CA HIS A 402 -20.16 1.96 -19.47
C HIS A 402 -20.32 3.44 -19.06
N GLY A 403 -19.89 4.34 -19.93
CA GLY A 403 -19.85 5.79 -19.66
C GLY A 403 -21.17 6.53 -19.95
N PRO A 404 -21.17 7.87 -19.82
CA PRO A 404 -22.34 8.71 -20.05
C PRO A 404 -22.96 8.54 -21.44
N VAL A 405 -24.29 8.62 -21.51
CA VAL A 405 -25.06 8.54 -22.76
C VAL A 405 -24.55 9.60 -23.76
N GLY A 406 -24.17 9.15 -24.96
CA GLY A 406 -23.72 10.02 -26.05
C GLY A 406 -22.23 9.95 -26.36
N ILE A 407 -21.40 9.37 -25.48
CA ILE A 407 -20.03 8.98 -25.82
C ILE A 407 -20.01 7.48 -26.09
N THR A 408 -19.70 7.08 -27.32
CA THR A 408 -19.85 5.69 -27.75
C THR A 408 -18.53 5.03 -28.15
N ALA A 409 -17.43 5.77 -28.16
CA ALA A 409 -16.13 5.28 -28.61
C ALA A 409 -15.07 5.44 -27.52
N LEU A 410 -14.35 4.36 -27.27
CA LEU A 410 -13.11 4.42 -26.50
C LEU A 410 -11.99 4.99 -27.38
N VAL A 411 -11.07 5.73 -26.76
CA VAL A 411 -9.93 6.33 -27.43
C VAL A 411 -8.64 6.06 -26.65
N SER A 412 -7.54 6.01 -27.39
CA SER A 412 -6.18 6.00 -26.85
C SER A 412 -5.52 7.36 -27.11
N SER A 413 -4.88 7.93 -26.10
CA SER A 413 -4.14 9.20 -26.18
C SER A 413 -2.67 8.94 -25.87
N CYS A 414 -1.77 9.29 -26.79
CA CYS A 414 -0.33 9.09 -26.63
C CYS A 414 0.43 10.37 -26.96
N VAL A 415 1.40 10.70 -26.11
CA VAL A 415 2.32 11.82 -26.28
C VAL A 415 3.72 11.35 -25.91
N ASN A 416 4.69 11.52 -26.83
CA ASN A 416 6.08 11.09 -26.65
C ASN A 416 6.24 9.62 -26.20
N ALA A 417 5.35 8.74 -26.63
CA ALA A 417 5.39 7.32 -26.30
C ALA A 417 5.71 6.51 -27.55
N LYS A 418 6.84 5.80 -27.56
CA LYS A 418 7.15 4.81 -28.59
C LYS A 418 6.43 3.51 -28.27
N ALA A 419 5.11 3.55 -28.43
CA ALA A 419 4.24 2.45 -28.10
C ALA A 419 4.15 1.41 -29.22
N ILE A 420 4.13 0.13 -28.85
CA ILE A 420 3.94 -1.01 -29.72
C ILE A 420 2.54 -1.56 -29.45
N PHE A 421 1.72 -1.65 -30.49
CA PHE A 421 0.34 -2.11 -30.39
C PHE A 421 0.19 -3.47 -31.06
N GLY A 422 -0.48 -4.43 -30.40
CA GLY A 422 -0.64 -5.79 -30.91
C GLY A 422 -1.94 -6.46 -30.48
N GLY A 423 -2.35 -7.49 -31.23
CA GLY A 423 -3.51 -8.32 -30.86
C GLY A 423 -4.86 -7.59 -30.94
N LYS A 424 -5.80 -7.98 -30.08
CA LYS A 424 -7.12 -7.32 -30.00
C LYS A 424 -6.98 -5.96 -29.30
N LEU A 425 -7.54 -4.90 -29.90
CA LEU A 425 -7.45 -3.53 -29.38
C LEU A 425 -8.80 -2.83 -29.42
N ASN A 426 -9.39 -2.67 -28.24
CA ASN A 426 -10.52 -1.82 -27.95
C ASN A 426 -10.25 -1.18 -26.58
N PRO A 427 -9.72 0.06 -26.51
CA PRO A 427 -9.68 1.11 -27.53
C PRO A 427 -8.77 0.82 -28.75
N PRO A 428 -8.97 1.50 -29.88
CA PRO A 428 -8.04 1.45 -31.01
C PRO A 428 -6.66 2.00 -30.61
N ALA A 429 -5.62 1.58 -31.34
CA ALA A 429 -4.26 2.08 -31.15
C ALA A 429 -4.19 3.61 -31.27
N CYS A 430 -3.19 4.21 -30.62
CA CYS A 430 -2.93 5.64 -30.76
C CYS A 430 -2.69 6.01 -32.23
N ALA A 431 -3.22 7.16 -32.65
CA ALA A 431 -2.92 7.72 -33.96
C ALA A 431 -1.41 8.00 -34.04
N ILE A 432 -0.77 7.53 -35.11
CA ILE A 432 0.61 7.88 -35.43
C ILE A 432 0.58 9.37 -35.81
N LEU A 433 1.04 10.25 -34.92
CA LEU A 433 1.22 11.68 -35.18
C LEU A 433 2.68 12.01 -35.47
#